data_AF-A0ABD1E893-F1
#
_entry.id   AF-A0ABD1E893-F1
#
_cell.length_a   1.000
_cell.length_b   1.000
_cell.length_c   1.000
_cell.angle_alpha   90.00
_cell.angle_beta   90.00
_cell.angle_gamma   90.00
#
_symmetry.space_group_name_H-M   'P 1'
#
loop_
_entity.id
_entity.type
_entity.pdbx_description
1 polymer ?
#
loop_
_entity_poly.entity_id
_entity_poly.type
_entity_poly.pdbx_seq_one_letter_code
_entity_poly.pdbx_strand_id
1 'polypeptide(L)'
;MSSACDSDSDEQCVRIETKKRKRTRRVTEVAKKLRLSTHEIGSPCNCTRYKCFEVTTHNERTEILRKFNNYSSHDEQNSYLAGLISVLPVARKRPRKPDETANFRPARYTYRVRVTCSENVSTRDVIVCAKAFCAIHGITNNKLVYIKHSLKFTGAAPCDKRGKHSHFHRKLDDSTKHMICAHIKSFKGQ
;
A
#
# COMPACT_ATOMS: atom_id res chain seq x y z
N MET A 1 -24.40 36.55 -45.75
CA MET A 1 -23.54 36.76 -44.56
C MET A 1 -24.46 37.11 -43.40
N SER A 2 -24.14 36.62 -42.19
CA SER A 2 -24.94 36.73 -40.94
C SER A 2 -26.10 35.72 -40.90
N SER A 3 -26.34 34.93 -39.85
CA SER A 3 -25.93 35.02 -38.45
C SER A 3 -25.92 33.61 -37.83
N ALA A 4 -24.86 33.24 -37.11
CA ALA A 4 -24.83 32.08 -36.24
C ALA A 4 -25.08 32.57 -34.80
N CYS A 5 -26.12 32.06 -34.17
CA CYS A 5 -26.43 32.30 -32.77
C CYS A 5 -25.94 31.09 -31.95
N ASP A 6 -24.68 31.14 -31.50
CA ASP A 6 -24.20 30.28 -30.42
C ASP A 6 -24.58 30.94 -29.09
N SER A 7 -25.37 30.22 -28.29
CA SER A 7 -25.75 30.61 -26.94
C SER A 7 -24.83 29.92 -25.94
N ASP A 8 -23.78 30.62 -25.50
CA ASP A 8 -22.95 30.21 -24.37
C ASP A 8 -23.75 30.36 -23.07
N SER A 9 -23.95 29.23 -22.38
CA SER A 9 -24.57 29.18 -21.06
C SER A 9 -23.48 29.16 -20.00
N ASP A 10 -23.29 30.28 -19.31
CA ASP A 10 -22.39 30.41 -18.16
C ASP A 10 -22.90 29.59 -16.96
N GLU A 11 -22.42 28.35 -16.80
CA GLU A 11 -22.53 27.61 -15.54
C GLU A 11 -21.54 28.20 -14.50
N GLN A 12 -22.07 28.97 -13.55
CA GLN A 12 -21.31 29.39 -12.37
C GLN A 12 -21.05 28.21 -11.42
N CYS A 13 -19.80 27.76 -11.37
CA CYS A 13 -19.31 26.79 -10.40
C CYS A 13 -19.25 27.41 -8.99
N VAL A 14 -20.25 27.10 -8.14
CA VAL A 14 -20.31 27.54 -6.74
C VAL A 14 -19.18 26.85 -5.94
N ARG A 15 -18.17 27.64 -5.54
CA ARG A 15 -17.10 27.18 -4.66
C ARG A 15 -17.65 26.94 -3.25
N ILE A 16 -17.89 25.69 -2.90
CA ILE A 16 -18.18 25.29 -1.52
C ILE A 16 -16.90 25.43 -0.70
N GLU A 17 -16.82 26.47 0.13
CA GLU A 17 -15.71 26.65 1.07
C GLU A 17 -15.79 25.63 2.21
N THR A 18 -15.09 24.52 2.05
CA THR A 18 -14.95 23.53 3.14
C THR A 18 -14.11 24.12 4.26
N LYS A 19 -14.70 24.26 5.46
CA LYS A 19 -13.98 24.71 6.67
C LYS A 19 -12.75 23.83 6.92
N LYS A 20 -11.56 24.45 6.91
CA LYS A 20 -10.28 23.76 7.14
C LYS A 20 -10.26 23.22 8.58
N ARG A 21 -10.12 21.90 8.74
CA ARG A 21 -10.06 21.25 10.08
C ARG A 21 -8.96 21.87 10.94
N LYS A 22 -9.29 22.18 12.21
CA LYS A 22 -8.32 22.67 13.21
C LYS A 22 -7.15 21.69 13.34
N ARG A 23 -5.92 22.22 13.38
CA ARG A 23 -4.69 21.45 13.24
C ARG A 23 -4.09 21.08 14.61
N THR A 24 -4.60 20.04 15.26
CA THR A 24 -4.02 19.47 16.49
C THR A 24 -2.92 18.44 16.17
N ARG A 25 -1.77 18.92 15.69
CA ARG A 25 -0.63 18.09 15.21
C ARG A 25 -0.28 16.92 16.15
N ARG A 26 -0.04 17.19 17.44
CA ARG A 26 0.40 16.16 18.41
C ARG A 26 -0.63 15.03 18.61
N VAL A 27 -1.90 15.37 18.82
CA VAL A 27 -2.97 14.37 19.02
C VAL A 27 -3.16 13.52 17.77
N THR A 28 -3.07 14.13 16.58
CA THR A 28 -3.20 13.38 15.32
C THR A 28 -2.03 12.41 15.08
N GLU A 29 -0.82 12.76 15.50
CA GLU A 29 0.35 11.87 15.38
C GLU A 29 0.25 10.69 16.33
N VAL A 30 -0.16 10.92 17.58
CA VAL A 30 -0.42 9.85 18.56
C VAL A 30 -1.51 8.90 18.05
N ALA A 31 -2.62 9.43 17.53
CA ALA A 31 -3.70 8.62 16.96
C ALA A 31 -3.25 7.79 15.74
N LYS A 32 -2.38 8.36 14.88
CA LYS A 32 -1.79 7.61 13.76
C LYS A 32 -0.91 6.48 14.25
N LYS A 33 -0.06 6.73 15.26
CA LYS A 33 0.80 5.71 15.86
C LYS A 33 -0.01 4.60 16.51
N LEU A 34 -1.03 4.94 17.28
CA LEU A 34 -1.96 3.95 17.87
C LEU A 34 -2.61 3.08 16.80
N ARG A 35 -3.11 3.67 15.71
CA ARG A 35 -3.69 2.90 14.59
C ARG A 35 -2.69 2.00 13.86
N LEU A 36 -1.40 2.33 13.89
CA LEU A 36 -0.34 1.51 13.31
C LEU A 36 0.02 0.31 14.18
N SER A 37 -0.14 0.42 15.51
CA SER A 37 0.36 -0.57 16.48
C SER A 37 -0.73 -1.38 17.19
N THR A 38 -1.99 -1.27 16.76
CA THR A 38 -3.17 -1.91 17.40
C THR A 38 -3.65 -3.15 16.64
N HIS A 39 -2.76 -3.82 15.91
CA HIS A 39 -3.14 -5.06 15.24
C HIS A 39 -3.28 -6.19 16.26
N GLU A 40 -4.28 -7.05 16.04
CA GLU A 40 -4.62 -8.20 16.89
C GLU A 40 -4.64 -9.48 16.06
N ILE A 41 -4.37 -10.62 16.69
CA ILE A 41 -4.42 -11.92 16.02
C ILE A 41 -5.86 -12.21 15.62
N GLY A 42 -6.09 -12.43 14.32
CA GLY A 42 -7.39 -12.81 13.79
C GLY A 42 -7.76 -14.28 14.04
N SER A 43 -8.98 -14.64 13.63
CA SER A 43 -9.51 -16.01 13.72
C SER A 43 -8.64 -17.05 12.98
N PRO A 44 -8.56 -18.29 13.46
CA PRO A 44 -7.84 -19.36 12.77
C PRO A 44 -8.39 -19.62 11.38
N CYS A 45 -7.50 -19.88 10.42
CA CYS A 45 -7.86 -20.08 9.02
C CYS A 45 -8.48 -21.44 8.69
N ASN A 46 -8.43 -22.40 9.63
CA ASN A 46 -8.91 -23.78 9.52
C ASN A 46 -8.51 -24.51 8.22
N CYS A 47 -7.34 -24.19 7.66
CA CYS A 47 -6.92 -24.79 6.40
C CYS A 47 -6.25 -26.15 6.60
N THR A 48 -6.71 -27.16 5.87
CA THR A 48 -6.22 -28.55 5.97
C THR A 48 -4.86 -28.76 5.32
N ARG A 49 -4.54 -27.99 4.26
CA ARG A 49 -3.31 -28.14 3.47
C ARG A 49 -2.05 -27.79 4.24
N TYR A 50 -2.06 -26.66 4.94
CA TYR A 50 -0.89 -26.12 5.63
C TYR A 50 -1.03 -26.17 7.15
N LYS A 51 -2.23 -26.47 7.67
CA LYS A 51 -2.51 -26.58 9.11
C LYS A 51 -1.91 -25.41 9.91
N CYS A 52 -2.04 -24.19 9.37
CA CYS A 52 -1.20 -23.05 9.76
C CYS A 52 -1.19 -22.76 11.26
N PHE A 53 -2.34 -22.90 11.93
CA PHE A 53 -2.52 -22.63 13.36
C PHE A 53 -2.12 -23.81 14.26
N GLU A 54 -1.90 -25.00 13.69
CA GLU A 54 -1.31 -26.16 14.38
C GLU A 54 0.22 -26.09 14.32
N VAL A 55 0.77 -25.71 13.17
CA VAL A 55 2.23 -25.64 12.94
C VAL A 55 2.88 -24.40 13.58
N THR A 56 2.08 -23.37 13.88
CA THR A 56 2.53 -22.16 14.58
C THR A 56 1.86 -22.07 15.94
N THR A 57 2.66 -22.04 17.00
CA THR A 57 2.14 -21.95 18.37
C THR A 57 1.55 -20.57 18.63
N HIS A 58 0.73 -20.44 19.66
CA HIS A 58 0.16 -19.13 20.02
C HIS A 58 1.26 -18.12 20.38
N ASN A 59 2.26 -18.55 21.16
CA ASN A 59 3.38 -17.69 21.58
C ASN A 59 4.20 -17.18 20.38
N GLU A 60 4.47 -18.04 19.39
CA GLU A 60 5.17 -17.65 18.16
C GLU A 60 4.39 -16.58 17.38
N ARG A 61 3.07 -16.76 17.26
CA ARG A 61 2.18 -15.80 16.57
C ARG A 61 2.11 -14.47 17.32
N THR A 62 2.02 -14.52 18.64
CA THR A 62 2.04 -13.32 19.49
C THR A 62 3.36 -12.56 19.35
N GLU A 63 4.48 -13.27 19.28
CA GLU A 63 5.79 -12.63 19.08
C GLU A 63 5.93 -12.00 17.68
N ILE A 64 5.43 -12.66 16.63
CA ILE A 64 5.37 -12.09 15.28
C ILE A 64 4.53 -10.81 15.29
N LEU A 65 3.34 -10.84 15.89
CA LEU A 65 2.45 -9.69 15.95
C LEU A 65 3.06 -8.55 16.78
N ARG A 66 3.70 -8.86 17.91
CA ARG A 66 4.42 -7.89 18.75
C ARG A 66 5.49 -7.16 17.96
N LYS A 67 6.32 -7.90 17.20
CA LYS A 67 7.32 -7.31 16.31
C LYS A 67 6.68 -6.45 15.22
N PHE A 68 5.57 -6.91 14.64
CA PHE A 68 4.84 -6.18 13.61
C PHE A 68 4.25 -4.85 14.11
N ASN A 69 3.69 -4.84 15.34
CA ASN A 69 3.15 -3.63 15.96
C ASN A 69 4.22 -2.62 16.38
N ASN A 70 5.49 -3.02 16.45
CA ASN A 70 6.60 -2.13 16.77
C ASN A 70 7.13 -1.34 15.57
N TYR A 71 6.69 -1.62 14.34
CA TYR A 71 7.09 -0.83 13.17
C TYR A 71 6.59 0.61 13.26
N SER A 72 7.44 1.55 12.88
CA SER A 72 7.21 2.99 13.05
C SER A 72 6.26 3.58 12.00
N SER A 73 6.16 2.92 10.84
CA SER A 73 5.43 3.43 9.68
C SER A 73 4.75 2.33 8.86
N HIS A 74 3.77 2.72 8.05
CA HIS A 74 3.17 1.80 7.08
C HIS A 74 4.16 1.29 6.03
N ASP A 75 5.21 2.07 5.73
CA ASP A 75 6.21 1.70 4.72
C ASP A 75 7.11 0.58 5.25
N GLU A 76 7.50 0.64 6.52
CA GLU A 76 8.20 -0.45 7.21
C GLU A 76 7.34 -1.71 7.29
N GLN A 77 6.07 -1.58 7.70
CA GLN A 77 5.12 -2.70 7.71
C GLN A 77 4.96 -3.32 6.31
N ASN A 78 4.82 -2.50 5.27
CA ASN A 78 4.70 -2.96 3.89
C ASN A 78 5.95 -3.69 3.43
N SER A 79 7.13 -3.16 3.76
CA SER A 79 8.43 -3.73 3.41
C SER A 79 8.63 -5.09 4.08
N TYR A 80 8.30 -5.18 5.36
CA TYR A 80 8.32 -6.44 6.10
C TYR A 80 7.38 -7.49 5.48
N LEU A 81 6.10 -7.14 5.29
CA LEU A 81 5.12 -8.07 4.73
C LEU A 81 5.48 -8.48 3.30
N ALA A 82 6.01 -7.56 2.50
CA ALA A 82 6.47 -7.83 1.14
C ALA A 82 7.64 -8.84 1.11
N GLY A 83 8.59 -8.73 2.04
CA GLY A 83 9.70 -9.69 2.18
C GLY A 83 9.25 -11.11 2.54
N LEU A 84 8.03 -11.27 3.05
CA LEU A 84 7.42 -12.56 3.38
C LEU A 84 6.53 -13.13 2.26
N ILE A 85 6.44 -12.44 1.13
CA ILE A 85 5.62 -12.86 -0.01
C ILE A 85 6.54 -13.14 -1.19
N SER A 86 6.39 -14.31 -1.81
CA SER A 86 7.09 -14.61 -3.07
C SER A 86 6.10 -14.66 -4.22
N VAL A 87 6.42 -13.91 -5.29
CA VAL A 87 5.66 -13.89 -6.54
C VAL A 87 6.22 -14.98 -7.45
N LEU A 88 5.36 -15.88 -7.91
CA LEU A 88 5.72 -17.01 -8.76
C LEU A 88 4.99 -16.91 -10.11
N PRO A 89 5.67 -17.23 -11.23
CA PRO A 89 5.03 -17.31 -12.53
C PRO A 89 3.97 -18.43 -12.56
N VAL A 90 2.97 -18.28 -13.43
CA VAL A 90 1.94 -19.29 -13.61
C VAL A 90 2.50 -20.42 -14.48
N ALA A 91 2.82 -21.55 -13.87
CA ALA A 91 3.48 -22.68 -14.55
C ALA A 91 2.66 -23.33 -15.69
N ARG A 92 1.32 -23.39 -15.56
CA ARG A 92 0.45 -23.92 -16.62
C ARG A 92 -0.93 -23.29 -16.56
N LYS A 93 -1.42 -22.80 -17.69
CA LYS A 93 -2.82 -22.39 -17.85
C LYS A 93 -3.64 -23.59 -18.32
N ARG A 94 -4.87 -23.73 -17.82
CA ARG A 94 -5.86 -24.70 -18.31
C ARG A 94 -7.17 -23.95 -18.56
N PRO A 95 -7.26 -23.15 -19.63
CA PRO A 95 -8.49 -22.41 -19.94
C PRO A 95 -9.61 -23.41 -20.22
N ARG A 96 -10.78 -23.20 -19.60
CA ARG A 96 -12.03 -23.88 -19.98
C ARG A 96 -12.89 -23.03 -20.92
N LYS A 97 -12.47 -21.78 -21.13
CA LYS A 97 -13.12 -20.75 -21.95
C LYS A 97 -12.09 -20.17 -22.93
N PRO A 98 -12.52 -19.64 -24.08
CA PRO A 98 -11.63 -18.98 -25.02
C PRO A 98 -10.90 -17.81 -24.36
N ASP A 99 -9.66 -17.58 -24.78
CA ASP A 99 -8.71 -16.68 -24.12
C ASP A 99 -9.23 -15.25 -23.97
N GLU A 100 -10.02 -14.74 -24.92
CA GLU A 100 -10.58 -13.39 -24.88
C GLU A 100 -11.58 -13.16 -23.72
N THR A 101 -12.21 -14.23 -23.21
CA THR A 101 -13.20 -14.16 -22.12
C THR A 101 -12.65 -14.66 -20.79
N ALA A 102 -11.44 -15.20 -20.78
CA ALA A 102 -10.90 -15.90 -19.62
C ALA A 102 -10.16 -14.93 -18.68
N ASN A 103 -10.68 -14.75 -17.47
CA ASN A 103 -10.03 -13.94 -16.43
C ASN A 103 -8.90 -14.73 -15.75
N PHE A 104 -7.71 -14.73 -16.35
CA PHE A 104 -6.56 -15.45 -15.83
C PHE A 104 -5.94 -14.75 -14.62
N ARG A 105 -5.59 -15.54 -13.61
CA ARG A 105 -4.69 -15.05 -12.55
C ARG A 105 -3.31 -14.82 -13.16
N PRO A 106 -2.75 -13.61 -13.04
CA PRO A 106 -1.50 -13.28 -13.73
C PRO A 106 -0.25 -13.84 -13.02
N ALA A 107 -0.35 -14.12 -11.71
CA ALA A 107 0.74 -14.65 -10.90
C ALA A 107 0.20 -15.54 -9.78
N ARG A 108 1.08 -16.40 -9.25
CA ARG A 108 0.86 -17.15 -8.02
C ARG A 108 1.65 -16.50 -6.90
N TYR A 109 1.19 -16.70 -5.67
CA TYR A 109 1.83 -16.13 -4.49
C TYR A 109 2.00 -17.20 -3.42
N THR A 110 3.16 -17.24 -2.79
CA THR A 110 3.41 -18.00 -1.56
C THR A 110 3.64 -17.03 -0.41
N TYR A 111 3.18 -17.41 0.78
CA TYR A 111 3.29 -16.60 1.99
C TYR A 111 4.06 -17.42 3.02
N ARG A 112 4.98 -16.75 3.71
CA ARG A 112 5.70 -17.34 4.83
C ARG A 112 5.57 -16.47 6.06
N VAL A 113 5.78 -17.05 7.23
CA VAL A 113 5.97 -16.31 8.48
C VAL A 113 7.30 -16.71 9.08
N ARG A 114 8.06 -15.74 9.57
CA ARG A 114 9.35 -15.99 10.19
C ARG A 114 9.16 -16.15 11.69
N VAL A 115 9.36 -17.37 12.16
CA VAL A 115 9.25 -17.75 13.55
C VAL A 115 10.64 -17.76 14.18
N THR A 116 10.79 -17.15 15.35
CA THR A 116 12.04 -17.19 16.13
C THR A 116 11.88 -18.19 17.27
N CYS A 117 12.75 -19.19 17.33
CA CYS A 117 12.79 -20.14 18.45
C CYS A 117 13.54 -19.52 19.62
N SER A 118 12.91 -19.48 20.80
CA SER A 118 13.47 -18.88 22.03
C SER A 118 14.69 -19.63 22.55
N GLU A 119 14.75 -20.94 22.35
CA GLU A 119 15.79 -21.80 22.95
C GLU A 119 17.14 -21.71 22.23
N ASN A 120 17.15 -21.52 20.90
CA ASN A 120 18.38 -21.59 20.09
C ASN A 120 18.62 -20.34 19.23
N VAL A 121 17.83 -19.27 19.41
CA VAL A 121 17.88 -18.01 18.63
C VAL A 121 17.84 -18.26 17.10
N SER A 122 17.36 -19.43 16.68
CA SER A 122 17.24 -19.78 15.27
C SER A 122 15.94 -19.21 14.70
N THR A 123 15.97 -18.85 13.43
CA THR A 123 14.76 -18.41 12.71
C THR A 123 14.39 -19.44 11.66
N ARG A 124 13.11 -19.79 11.61
CA ARG A 124 12.53 -20.68 10.60
C ARG A 124 11.42 -19.98 9.85
N ASP A 125 11.37 -20.20 8.54
CA ASP A 125 10.29 -19.71 7.69
C ASP A 125 9.22 -20.81 7.57
N VAL A 126 7.97 -20.51 7.97
CA VAL A 126 6.83 -21.43 7.87
C VAL A 126 5.91 -20.98 6.76
N ILE A 127 5.61 -21.87 5.81
CA ILE A 127 4.66 -21.58 4.72
C ILE A 127 3.24 -21.56 5.27
N VAL A 128 2.49 -20.50 4.97
CA VAL A 128 1.11 -20.32 5.42
C VAL A 128 0.18 -19.97 4.27
N CYS A 129 -1.12 -20.18 4.47
CA CYS A 129 -2.13 -19.70 3.52
C CYS A 129 -2.34 -18.18 3.66
N ALA A 130 -2.92 -17.54 2.66
CA ALA A 130 -3.19 -16.09 2.68
C ALA A 130 -4.06 -15.66 3.87
N LYS A 131 -5.05 -16.47 4.24
CA LYS A 131 -5.94 -16.20 5.39
C LYS A 131 -5.17 -16.21 6.71
N ALA A 132 -4.32 -17.22 6.91
CA ALA A 132 -3.45 -17.30 8.09
C ALA A 132 -2.44 -16.15 8.12
N PHE A 133 -1.85 -15.80 6.98
CA PHE A 133 -0.96 -14.65 6.88
C PHE A 133 -1.64 -13.35 7.35
N CYS A 134 -2.88 -13.12 6.90
CA CYS A 134 -3.69 -11.99 7.35
C CYS A 134 -3.99 -12.06 8.86
N ALA A 135 -4.43 -13.22 9.35
CA ALA A 135 -4.81 -13.41 10.75
C ALA A 135 -3.62 -13.25 11.70
N ILE A 136 -2.46 -13.84 11.40
CA ILE A 136 -1.26 -13.77 12.25
C ILE A 136 -0.76 -12.34 12.41
N HIS A 137 -0.81 -11.53 11.34
CA HIS A 137 -0.38 -10.13 11.37
C HIS A 137 -1.49 -9.13 11.70
N GLY A 138 -2.73 -9.59 11.92
CA GLY A 138 -3.88 -8.71 12.17
C GLY A 138 -4.18 -7.73 11.03
N ILE A 139 -3.92 -8.12 9.77
CA ILE A 139 -4.16 -7.27 8.59
C ILE A 139 -5.38 -7.72 7.79
N THR A 140 -6.03 -6.77 7.14
CA THR A 140 -7.15 -7.06 6.24
C THR A 140 -6.67 -7.65 4.91
N ASN A 141 -7.55 -8.35 4.20
CA ASN A 141 -7.25 -8.85 2.86
C ASN A 141 -6.93 -7.72 1.87
N ASN A 142 -7.54 -6.54 2.03
CA ASN A 142 -7.26 -5.38 1.18
C ASN A 142 -5.79 -4.93 1.28
N LYS A 143 -5.22 -4.95 2.49
CA LYS A 143 -3.78 -4.67 2.70
C LYS A 143 -2.91 -5.67 1.93
N LEU A 144 -3.28 -6.95 1.98
CA LEU A 144 -2.57 -8.01 1.25
C LEU A 144 -2.67 -7.85 -0.27
N VAL A 145 -3.85 -7.51 -0.79
CA VAL A 145 -4.07 -7.23 -2.22
C VAL A 145 -3.23 -6.04 -2.69
N TYR A 146 -3.17 -4.97 -1.89
CA TYR A 146 -2.33 -3.80 -2.17
C TYR A 146 -0.85 -4.16 -2.32
N ILE A 147 -0.31 -4.96 -1.40
CA ILE A 147 1.09 -5.40 -1.44
C ILE A 147 1.35 -6.31 -2.65
N LYS A 148 0.45 -7.25 -2.93
CA LYS A 148 0.54 -8.13 -4.12
C LYS A 148 0.58 -7.36 -5.43
N HIS A 149 -0.25 -6.32 -5.53
CA HIS A 149 -0.30 -5.46 -6.70
C HIS A 149 1.07 -4.78 -6.89
N SER A 150 1.60 -4.12 -5.86
CA SER A 150 2.92 -3.49 -5.92
C SER A 150 4.02 -4.48 -6.31
N LEU A 151 4.12 -5.62 -5.60
CA LEU A 151 5.12 -6.64 -5.89
C LEU A 151 5.06 -7.17 -7.32
N LYS A 152 3.87 -7.30 -7.89
CA LYS A 152 3.69 -7.74 -9.28
C LYS A 152 4.22 -6.71 -10.29
N PHE A 153 3.94 -5.43 -10.09
CA PHE A 153 4.21 -4.38 -11.08
C PHE A 153 5.59 -3.74 -10.91
N THR A 154 6.05 -3.54 -9.68
CA THR A 154 7.32 -2.85 -9.38
C THR A 154 8.40 -3.79 -8.83
N GLY A 155 8.04 -5.02 -8.43
CA GLY A 155 8.95 -5.91 -7.70
C GLY A 155 9.26 -5.46 -6.28
N ALA A 156 8.70 -4.33 -5.83
CA ALA A 156 9.02 -3.70 -4.56
C ALA A 156 7.79 -3.51 -3.67
N ALA A 157 8.04 -3.35 -2.38
CA ALA A 157 7.01 -3.00 -1.41
C ALA A 157 6.38 -1.64 -1.75
N PRO A 158 5.06 -1.47 -1.54
CA PRO A 158 4.43 -0.20 -1.81
C PRO A 158 4.79 0.84 -0.74
N CYS A 159 5.08 2.06 -1.18
CA CYS A 159 5.27 3.21 -0.29
C CYS A 159 3.97 4.03 -0.13
N ASP A 160 3.81 4.71 1.00
CA ASP A 160 2.71 5.62 1.25
C ASP A 160 2.85 6.89 0.40
N LYS A 161 1.90 7.07 -0.52
CA LYS A 161 1.80 8.22 -1.43
C LYS A 161 0.76 9.25 -0.97
N ARG A 162 0.10 9.06 0.17
CA ARG A 162 -0.91 10.01 0.67
C ARG A 162 -0.27 11.38 0.95
N GLY A 163 -0.92 12.43 0.49
CA GLY A 163 -0.40 13.80 0.59
C GLY A 163 0.85 14.07 -0.26
N LYS A 164 1.39 13.05 -0.94
CA LYS A 164 2.47 13.17 -1.93
C LYS A 164 1.83 13.23 -3.31
N HIS A 165 1.26 14.38 -3.64
CA HIS A 165 0.84 14.65 -5.01
C HIS A 165 2.09 15.09 -5.79
N SER A 166 2.32 14.50 -6.97
CA SER A 166 3.18 15.19 -7.93
C SER A 166 2.49 16.52 -8.19
N HIS A 167 3.14 17.62 -7.81
CA HIS A 167 2.63 18.98 -7.85
C HIS A 167 2.36 19.50 -9.29
N PHE A 168 2.04 18.62 -10.23
CA PHE A 168 2.15 18.82 -11.67
C PHE A 168 1.10 19.78 -12.22
N HIS A 169 -0.07 19.89 -11.59
CA HIS A 169 -1.14 20.78 -12.07
C HIS A 169 -0.81 22.28 -11.90
N ARG A 170 0.17 22.64 -11.04
CA ARG A 170 0.61 24.02 -10.79
C ARG A 170 2.12 24.19 -10.90
N LYS A 171 2.84 23.16 -11.37
CA LYS A 171 4.27 23.24 -11.57
C LYS A 171 4.46 24.04 -12.86
N LEU A 172 5.05 25.24 -12.75
CA LEU A 172 5.52 25.97 -13.92
C LEU A 172 6.42 25.04 -14.73
N ASP A 173 6.24 25.04 -16.05
CA ASP A 173 7.14 24.31 -16.93
C ASP A 173 8.57 24.86 -16.77
N ASP A 174 9.55 24.04 -17.13
CA ASP A 174 10.95 24.44 -16.92
C ASP A 174 11.35 25.61 -17.84
N SER A 175 10.64 25.78 -18.96
CA SER A 175 10.78 26.94 -19.85
C SER A 175 10.35 28.25 -19.17
N THR A 176 9.15 28.30 -18.58
CA THR A 176 8.65 29.48 -17.86
C THR A 176 9.50 29.79 -16.65
N LYS A 177 9.99 28.76 -15.93
CA LYS A 177 10.97 28.98 -14.85
C LYS A 177 12.25 29.62 -15.37
N HIS A 178 12.75 29.17 -16.52
CA HIS A 178 13.94 29.73 -17.12
C HIS A 178 13.72 31.21 -17.50
N MET A 179 12.59 31.54 -18.11
CA MET A 179 12.21 32.92 -18.44
C MET A 179 12.13 33.81 -17.19
N ILE A 180 11.50 33.33 -16.12
CA ILE A 180 11.41 34.05 -14.83
C ILE A 180 12.81 34.28 -14.25
N CYS A 181 13.65 33.24 -14.21
CA CYS A 181 15.01 33.34 -13.69
C CYS A 181 15.88 34.30 -14.51
N ALA A 182 15.77 34.28 -15.84
CA ALA A 182 16.48 35.19 -16.74
C ALA A 182 16.02 36.64 -16.54
N HIS A 183 14.71 36.85 -16.42
CA HIS A 183 14.12 38.16 -16.13
C HIS A 183 14.59 38.71 -14.78
N ILE A 184 14.55 37.91 -13.71
CA ILE A 184 15.05 38.33 -12.37
C ILE A 184 16.53 38.72 -12.43
N LYS A 185 17.36 37.93 -13.12
CA LYS A 185 18.80 38.21 -13.29
C LYS A 185 19.09 39.44 -14.16
N SER A 186 18.13 39.87 -14.99
CA SER A 186 18.28 41.04 -15.84
C SER A 186 18.22 42.36 -15.06
N PHE A 187 17.62 42.34 -13.86
CA PHE A 187 17.68 43.47 -12.93
C PHE A 187 19.04 43.48 -12.24
N LYS A 188 20.00 44.27 -12.75
CA LYS A 188 21.20 44.61 -11.99
C LYS A 188 20.75 45.42 -10.77
N GLY A 189 21.15 44.97 -9.57
CA GLY A 189 20.93 45.73 -8.35
C GLY A 189 21.50 47.14 -8.51
N GLN A 190 20.64 48.15 -8.39
CA GLN A 190 21.05 49.51 -8.07
C GLN A 190 21.30 49.59 -6.56
#